data_AF-A0A1G8EZV2-F1
#
_entry.id   AF-A0A1G8EZV2-F1
#
_cell.length_a   1.000
_cell.length_b   1.000
_cell.length_c   1.000
_cell.angle_alpha   90.00
_cell.angle_beta   90.00
_cell.angle_gamma   90.00
#
_symmetry.space_group_name_H-M   'P 1'
#
loop_
_entity.id
_entity.type
_entity.pdbx_description
1 polymer ?
#
loop_
_entity_poly.entity_id
_entity_poly.type
_entity_poly.pdbx_seq_one_letter_code
_entity_poly.pdbx_strand_id
1 'polypeptide(L)'
;MSWTRLDDSWTERQDITDLTFEDRWHYLGIIQFCSRTDLVDGVVRAVDARRASDHPNPAAAVERLVAAGLLEEVVRGVRVKQIDQHLPAPHVRRQTEQAKIRKRRERAHRAGDHSLCSPERCEALGAPARDVTQEVTPHVTRDVGTGRDGTGLDEHPPAHAHAREHPGWPTAVPGQREDEEPWSA
;
A
#
# COMPACT_ATOMS: atom_id res chain seq x y z
N MET A 1 -1.78 -6.97 -4.71
CA MET A 1 -1.39 -5.57 -4.43
C MET A 1 -0.25 -5.58 -3.45
N SER A 2 0.83 -4.86 -3.76
CA SER A 2 1.92 -4.56 -2.82
C SER A 2 1.58 -3.31 -2.04
N TRP A 3 1.95 -3.28 -0.78
CA TRP A 3 1.73 -2.16 0.13
C TRP A 3 3.08 -1.52 0.45
N THR A 4 3.12 -0.19 0.42
CA THR A 4 4.29 0.59 0.84
C THR A 4 3.83 1.55 1.92
N ARG A 5 4.52 1.51 3.07
CA ARG A 5 4.31 2.50 4.13
C ARG A 5 5.06 3.77 3.80
N LEU A 6 4.36 4.89 3.81
CA LEU A 6 4.95 6.21 3.89
C LEU A 6 4.52 6.85 5.19
N ASP A 7 5.43 7.56 5.83
CA ASP A 7 5.11 8.38 6.98
C ASP A 7 4.43 9.67 6.53
N ASP A 8 3.59 10.27 7.37
CA ASP A 8 2.88 11.51 7.04
C ASP A 8 3.87 12.67 6.80
N SER A 9 5.03 12.63 7.45
CA SER A 9 6.12 13.60 7.24
C SER A 9 7.01 13.30 6.02
N TRP A 10 6.65 12.31 5.18
CA TRP A 10 7.51 11.88 4.07
C TRP A 10 7.95 13.03 3.16
N THR A 11 7.03 13.94 2.83
CA THR A 11 7.32 15.09 1.95
C THR A 11 8.17 16.17 2.61
N GLU A 12 8.33 16.12 3.93
CA GLU A 12 9.07 17.09 4.77
C GLU A 12 10.46 16.59 5.15
N ARG A 13 10.83 15.37 4.76
CA ARG A 13 12.13 14.79 5.07
C ARG A 13 13.25 15.62 4.44
N GLN A 14 14.23 15.98 5.26
CA GLN A 14 15.37 16.80 4.82
C GLN A 14 16.26 16.08 3.80
N ASP A 15 16.35 14.74 3.88
CA ASP A 15 17.21 13.92 3.01
C ASP A 15 16.68 13.78 1.57
N ILE A 16 15.46 14.23 1.30
CA ILE A 16 14.88 14.26 -0.06
C ILE A 16 14.68 15.67 -0.61
N THR A 17 14.97 16.72 0.16
CA THR A 17 14.69 18.12 -0.20
C THR A 17 15.35 18.52 -1.51
N ASP A 18 16.61 18.13 -1.71
CA ASP A 18 17.41 18.51 -2.89
C ASP A 18 17.16 17.59 -4.10
N LEU A 19 16.35 16.55 -3.95
CA LEU A 19 15.99 15.64 -5.05
C LEU A 19 14.87 16.21 -5.89
N THR A 20 14.90 15.95 -7.20
CA THR A 20 13.78 16.31 -8.08
C THR A 20 12.57 15.42 -7.79
N PHE A 21 11.39 15.82 -8.26
CA PHE A 21 10.18 15.01 -8.12
C PHE A 21 10.36 13.61 -8.75
N GLU A 22 10.98 13.55 -9.92
CA GLU A 22 11.23 12.31 -10.64
C GLU A 22 12.16 11.38 -9.84
N ASP A 23 13.23 11.91 -9.24
CA ASP A 23 14.13 11.12 -8.38
C ASP A 23 13.40 10.52 -7.18
N ARG A 24 12.57 11.34 -6.49
CA ARG A 24 11.74 10.89 -5.37
C ARG A 24 10.76 9.80 -5.81
N TRP A 25 10.15 9.96 -6.99
CA TRP A 25 9.25 8.96 -7.56
C TRP A 25 9.99 7.67 -7.93
N HIS A 26 11.21 7.77 -8.48
CA HIS A 26 12.04 6.62 -8.79
C HIS A 26 12.42 5.84 -7.52
N TYR A 27 12.74 6.54 -6.43
CA TYR A 27 13.00 5.92 -5.13
C TYR A 27 11.78 5.13 -4.61
N LEU A 28 10.58 5.71 -4.68
CA LEU A 28 9.34 5.02 -4.33
C LEU A 28 9.09 3.80 -5.23
N GLY A 29 9.41 3.90 -6.53
CA GLY A 29 9.37 2.77 -7.46
C GLY A 29 10.26 1.61 -7.02
N ILE A 30 11.48 1.90 -6.56
CA ILE A 30 12.43 0.88 -6.05
C ILE A 30 11.88 0.23 -4.78
N ILE A 31 11.36 1.02 -3.84
CA ILE A 31 10.72 0.50 -2.61
C ILE A 31 9.54 -0.42 -2.96
N GLN A 32 8.68 0.01 -3.88
CA GLN A 32 7.52 -0.77 -4.33
C GLN A 32 7.97 -2.06 -5.02
N PHE A 33 9.06 -2.02 -5.79
CA PHE A 33 9.66 -3.22 -6.38
C PHE A 33 10.08 -4.22 -5.30
N CYS A 34 10.79 -3.76 -4.26
CA CYS A 34 11.16 -4.60 -3.12
C CYS A 34 9.93 -5.23 -2.43
N SER A 35 8.91 -4.42 -2.16
CA SER A 35 7.66 -4.86 -1.53
C SER A 35 6.93 -5.95 -2.35
N ARG A 36 6.88 -5.79 -3.68
CA ARG A 36 6.21 -6.75 -4.57
C ARG A 36 6.99 -8.06 -4.74
N THR A 37 8.31 -8.01 -4.64
CA THR A 37 9.20 -9.16 -4.88
C THR A 37 9.71 -9.83 -3.60
N ASP A 38 9.24 -9.38 -2.44
CA ASP A 38 9.65 -9.85 -1.10
C ASP A 38 11.17 -9.74 -0.88
N LEU A 39 11.79 -8.69 -1.43
CA LEU A 39 13.19 -8.35 -1.16
C LEU A 39 13.29 -7.58 0.14
N VAL A 40 13.24 -8.33 1.24
CA VAL A 40 13.15 -7.81 2.61
C VAL A 40 14.43 -7.11 3.08
N ASP A 41 15.55 -7.43 2.45
CA ASP A 41 16.87 -6.85 2.69
C ASP A 41 17.09 -5.56 1.88
N GLY A 42 16.11 -5.19 1.04
CA GLY A 42 16.13 -4.01 0.18
C GLY A 42 17.17 -4.08 -0.93
N VAL A 43 17.79 -5.24 -1.19
CA VAL A 43 18.85 -5.38 -2.20
C VAL A 43 18.22 -5.63 -3.57
N VAL A 44 18.44 -4.68 -4.49
CA VAL A 44 17.89 -4.71 -5.85
C VAL A 44 19.05 -4.75 -6.85
N ARG A 45 18.95 -5.63 -7.85
CA ARG A 45 19.93 -5.68 -8.95
C ARG A 45 19.93 -4.34 -9.69
N ALA A 46 21.11 -3.89 -10.15
CA ALA A 46 21.23 -2.61 -10.86
C ALA A 46 20.25 -2.47 -12.04
N VAL A 47 20.03 -3.55 -12.80
CA VAL A 47 19.09 -3.58 -13.94
C VAL A 47 17.64 -3.39 -13.49
N ASP A 48 17.24 -3.99 -12.37
CA ASP A 48 15.87 -3.88 -11.86
C ASP A 48 15.62 -2.51 -11.23
N ALA A 49 16.61 -1.97 -10.50
CA ALA A 49 16.54 -0.61 -9.95
C ALA A 49 16.28 0.41 -11.07
N ARG A 50 17.00 0.30 -12.19
CA ARG A 50 16.81 1.19 -13.35
C ARG A 50 15.45 1.05 -14.04
N ARG A 51 14.74 -0.06 -13.82
CA ARG A 51 13.41 -0.35 -14.40
C ARG A 51 12.27 -0.09 -13.42
N ALA A 52 12.58 0.41 -12.22
CA ALA A 52 11.61 0.52 -11.15
C ALA A 52 10.55 1.61 -11.37
N SER A 53 10.80 2.56 -12.28
CA SER A 53 9.83 3.58 -12.71
C SER A 53 10.14 4.07 -14.13
N ASP A 54 9.28 4.93 -14.66
CA ASP A 54 9.43 5.58 -15.98
C ASP A 54 10.34 6.83 -15.93
N HIS A 55 11.34 6.85 -15.04
CA HIS A 55 12.27 7.98 -14.91
C HIS A 55 13.04 8.20 -16.23
N PRO A 56 13.18 9.44 -16.73
CA PRO A 56 13.82 9.71 -18.02
C PRO A 56 15.31 9.30 -18.08
N ASN A 57 16.02 9.42 -16.95
CA ASN A 57 17.40 8.92 -16.81
C ASN A 57 17.59 8.17 -15.48
N PRO A 58 17.21 6.89 -15.40
CA PRO A 58 17.16 6.16 -14.14
C PRO A 58 18.55 5.84 -13.58
N ALA A 59 19.58 5.75 -14.43
CA ALA A 59 20.95 5.54 -13.97
C ALA A 59 21.45 6.73 -13.14
N ALA A 60 21.27 7.96 -13.64
CA ALA A 60 21.64 9.16 -12.92
C ALA A 60 20.77 9.40 -11.68
N ALA A 61 19.49 8.99 -11.70
CA ALA A 61 18.63 9.01 -10.52
C ALA A 61 19.18 8.13 -9.41
N VAL A 62 19.59 6.89 -9.72
CA VAL A 62 20.21 5.98 -8.74
C VAL A 62 21.47 6.60 -8.14
N GLU A 63 22.34 7.20 -8.95
CA GLU A 63 23.55 7.88 -8.46
C GLU A 63 23.21 9.03 -7.48
N ARG A 64 22.21 9.86 -7.81
CA ARG A 64 21.74 10.94 -6.91
C ARG A 64 21.13 10.41 -5.62
N LEU A 65 20.37 9.31 -5.70
CA LEU A 65 19.78 8.66 -4.52
C LEU A 65 20.84 8.02 -3.61
N VAL A 66 21.94 7.50 -4.19
CA VAL A 66 23.11 7.05 -3.43
C VAL A 66 23.80 8.25 -2.76
N ALA A 67 24.02 9.35 -3.51
CA ALA A 67 24.63 10.56 -2.99
C ALA A 67 23.81 11.21 -1.85
N ALA A 68 22.48 11.20 -1.96
CA ALA A 68 21.55 11.63 -0.92
C ALA A 68 21.49 10.66 0.29
N GLY A 69 22.16 9.51 0.20
CA GLY A 69 22.24 8.54 1.28
C GLY A 69 20.99 7.69 1.48
N LEU A 70 20.03 7.71 0.55
CA LEU A 70 18.81 6.88 0.58
C LEU A 70 19.09 5.45 0.11
N LEU A 71 20.01 5.33 -0.85
CA LEU A 71 20.52 4.06 -1.35
C LEU A 71 21.97 3.85 -0.90
N GLU A 72 22.38 2.58 -0.88
CA GLU A 72 23.75 2.13 -0.66
C GLU A 72 24.18 1.29 -1.86
N GLU A 73 25.35 1.57 -2.45
CA GLU A 73 25.90 0.72 -3.50
C GLU A 73 26.38 -0.63 -2.94
N VAL A 74 26.03 -1.71 -3.63
CA VAL A 74 26.50 -3.06 -3.32
C VAL A 74 27.05 -3.71 -4.58
N VAL A 75 27.86 -4.76 -4.44
CA VAL A 75 28.65 -5.39 -5.53
C VAL A 75 27.86 -5.65 -6.82
N ARG A 76 26.54 -5.91 -6.74
CA ARG A 76 25.69 -6.24 -7.90
C ARG A 76 24.44 -5.38 -8.04
N GLY A 77 24.37 -4.24 -7.35
CA GLY A 77 23.16 -3.42 -7.35
C GLY A 77 23.16 -2.34 -6.27
N VAL A 78 21.97 -2.08 -5.73
CA VAL A 78 21.76 -1.07 -4.69
C VAL A 78 20.91 -1.65 -3.57
N ARG A 79 21.13 -1.16 -2.35
CA ARG A 79 20.32 -1.45 -1.18
C ARG A 79 19.56 -0.21 -0.75
N VAL A 80 18.27 -0.35 -0.46
CA VAL A 80 17.48 0.68 0.23
C VAL A 80 17.82 0.66 1.73
N LYS A 81 18.39 1.76 2.27
CA LYS A 81 18.96 1.74 3.64
C LYS A 81 17.94 1.48 4.76
N GLN A 82 16.72 2.00 4.61
CA GLN A 82 15.66 1.92 5.63
C GLN A 82 14.44 1.16 5.10
N ILE A 83 14.69 0.05 4.39
CA ILE A 83 13.63 -0.72 3.74
C ILE A 83 12.58 -1.26 4.74
N ASP A 84 12.99 -1.52 5.98
CA ASP A 84 12.15 -2.01 7.06
C ASP A 84 11.05 -1.02 7.46
N GLN A 85 11.28 0.29 7.28
CA GLN A 85 10.28 1.33 7.54
C GLN A 85 9.16 1.33 6.49
N HIS A 86 9.46 0.85 5.28
CA HIS A 86 8.54 0.85 4.15
C HIS A 86 7.79 -0.48 3.99
N LEU A 87 8.35 -1.57 4.52
CA LEU A 87 7.77 -2.90 4.46
C LEU A 87 6.81 -3.16 5.63
N PRO A 88 5.78 -4.01 5.42
CA PRO A 88 4.94 -4.46 6.52
C PRO A 88 5.75 -5.25 7.54
N ALA A 89 5.44 -5.05 8.82
CA ALA A 89 6.11 -5.75 9.91
C ALA A 89 6.08 -7.28 9.70
N PRO A 90 7.10 -8.04 10.15
CA PRO A 90 7.19 -9.48 9.91
C PRO A 90 5.95 -10.28 10.34
N HIS A 91 5.27 -9.87 11.41
CA HIS A 91 4.05 -10.53 11.87
C HIS A 91 2.87 -10.31 10.92
N VAL A 92 2.71 -9.11 10.34
CA VAL A 92 1.67 -8.80 9.35
C VAL A 92 1.88 -9.66 8.11
N ARG A 93 3.11 -9.77 7.62
CA ARG A 93 3.45 -10.63 6.46
C ARG A 93 3.05 -12.08 6.67
N ARG A 94 3.40 -12.65 7.83
CA ARG A 94 3.01 -14.01 8.22
C ARG A 94 1.49 -14.18 8.26
N GLN A 95 0.77 -13.21 8.84
CA GLN A 95 -0.70 -13.25 8.87
C GLN A 95 -1.32 -13.16 7.47
N THR A 96 -0.78 -12.31 6.59
CA THR A 96 -1.24 -12.19 5.19
C THR A 96 -1.05 -13.50 4.44
N GLU A 97 0.10 -14.17 4.56
CA GLU A 97 0.34 -15.47 3.93
C GLU A 97 -0.58 -16.56 4.49
N GLN A 98 -0.76 -16.61 5.81
CA GLN A 98 -1.72 -17.54 6.43
C GLN A 98 -3.16 -17.27 5.97
N ALA A 99 -3.55 -16.00 5.82
CA ALA A 99 -4.86 -15.62 5.31
C ALA A 99 -5.05 -16.06 3.85
N LYS A 100 -4.03 -15.93 2.99
CA LYS A 100 -4.05 -16.44 1.61
C LYS A 100 -4.24 -17.95 1.59
N ILE A 101 -3.47 -18.70 2.40
CA ILE A 101 -3.60 -20.16 2.51
C ILE A 101 -5.00 -20.54 3.00
N ARG A 102 -5.50 -19.88 4.04
CA ARG A 102 -6.85 -20.11 4.58
C ARG A 102 -7.92 -19.87 3.50
N LYS A 103 -7.84 -18.77 2.76
CA LYS A 103 -8.80 -18.47 1.68
C LYS A 103 -8.70 -19.44 0.51
N ARG A 104 -7.50 -19.90 0.16
CA ARG A 104 -7.32 -20.97 -0.84
C ARG A 104 -8.00 -22.27 -0.39
N ARG A 105 -7.80 -22.69 0.86
CA ARG A 105 -8.44 -23.88 1.44
C ARG A 105 -9.97 -23.74 1.46
N GLU A 106 -10.48 -22.60 1.90
CA GLU A 106 -11.93 -22.31 1.92
C GLU A 106 -12.55 -22.44 0.52
N ARG A 107 -11.88 -21.88 -0.50
CA ARG A 107 -12.35 -21.95 -1.90
C ARG A 107 -12.34 -23.38 -2.44
N ALA A 108 -11.26 -24.14 -2.20
CA ALA A 108 -11.18 -25.54 -2.62
C ALA A 108 -12.28 -26.39 -1.98
N HIS A 109 -12.44 -26.25 -0.65
CA HIS A 109 -13.49 -26.94 0.10
C HIS A 109 -14.90 -26.60 -0.42
N ARG A 110 -15.19 -25.31 -0.67
CA ARG A 110 -16.49 -24.89 -1.24
C ARG A 110 -16.73 -25.43 -2.64
N ALA A 111 -15.67 -25.70 -3.41
CA ALA A 111 -15.76 -26.33 -4.72
C ALA A 111 -15.87 -27.87 -4.66
N GLY A 112 -15.86 -28.47 -3.46
CA GLY A 112 -15.86 -29.93 -3.27
C GLY A 112 -14.48 -30.57 -3.42
N ASP A 113 -13.41 -29.79 -3.63
CA ASP A 113 -12.04 -30.28 -3.62
C ASP A 113 -11.50 -30.31 -2.19
N HIS A 114 -11.46 -31.51 -1.61
CA HIS A 114 -10.99 -31.74 -0.25
C HIS A 114 -9.48 -32.00 -0.14
N SER A 115 -8.71 -31.89 -1.23
CA SER A 115 -7.26 -32.18 -1.24
C SER A 115 -6.43 -31.31 -0.27
N LEU A 116 -6.90 -30.09 0.03
CA LEU A 116 -6.23 -29.15 0.93
C LEU A 116 -6.84 -29.10 2.34
N CYS A 117 -7.85 -29.94 2.61
CA CYS A 117 -8.51 -29.99 3.91
C CYS A 117 -7.66 -30.75 4.94
N SER A 118 -7.83 -30.40 6.22
CA SER A 118 -7.29 -31.23 7.31
C SER A 118 -8.21 -32.43 7.52
N PRO A 119 -7.69 -33.67 7.57
CA PRO A 119 -8.50 -34.87 7.79
C PRO A 119 -9.19 -34.86 9.16
N GLU A 120 -8.64 -34.16 10.16
CA GLU A 120 -9.23 -34.05 11.49
C GLU A 120 -10.46 -33.14 11.55
N ARG A 121 -10.68 -32.29 10.54
CA ARG A 121 -11.70 -31.23 10.57
C ARG A 121 -12.68 -31.27 9.41
N CYS A 122 -12.48 -32.15 8.44
CA CYS A 122 -13.29 -32.25 7.25
C CYS A 122 -14.12 -33.52 7.27
N GLU A 123 -15.43 -33.39 7.36
CA GLU A 123 -16.38 -34.51 7.38
C GLU A 123 -16.26 -35.40 6.14
N ALA A 124 -16.02 -34.79 4.97
CA ALA A 124 -15.80 -35.52 3.71
C ALA A 124 -14.57 -36.44 3.73
N LEU A 125 -13.61 -36.20 4.63
CA LEU A 125 -12.42 -37.04 4.84
C LEU A 125 -12.57 -37.99 6.03
N GLY A 126 -13.77 -38.13 6.58
CA GLY A 126 -14.05 -39.02 7.71
C GLY A 126 -13.68 -38.43 9.07
N ALA A 127 -13.58 -37.10 9.19
CA ALA A 127 -13.46 -36.48 10.50
C ALA A 127 -14.62 -36.96 11.40
N PRO A 128 -14.35 -37.40 12.64
CA PRO A 128 -15.41 -37.82 13.55
C PRO A 128 -16.36 -36.64 13.75
N ALA A 129 -17.68 -36.90 13.68
CA ALA A 129 -18.69 -35.90 13.98
C ALA A 129 -18.37 -35.31 15.35
N ARG A 130 -17.97 -34.04 15.39
CA ARG A 130 -17.79 -33.34 16.66
C ARG A 130 -19.18 -33.19 17.25
N ASP A 131 -19.43 -33.83 18.39
CA ASP A 131 -20.53 -33.49 19.28
C ASP A 131 -20.32 -32.05 19.76
N VAL A 132 -20.73 -31.07 18.95
CA VAL A 132 -20.81 -29.66 19.35
C VAL A 132 -22.11 -29.52 20.14
N THR A 133 -22.15 -30.07 21.35
CA THR A 133 -23.20 -29.81 22.34
C THR A 133 -22.99 -28.49 23.08
N GLN A 134 -22.13 -27.61 22.57
CA GLN A 134 -22.07 -26.24 23.07
C GLN A 134 -23.32 -25.51 22.56
N GLU A 135 -24.31 -25.34 23.44
CA GLU A 135 -25.38 -24.36 23.31
C GLU A 135 -24.75 -22.98 23.01
N VAL A 136 -24.54 -22.68 21.74
CA VAL A 136 -24.24 -21.32 21.29
C VAL A 136 -25.57 -20.59 21.35
N THR A 137 -25.90 -20.03 22.51
CA THR A 137 -27.00 -19.09 22.64
C THR A 137 -26.75 -17.95 21.66
N PRO A 138 -27.59 -17.76 20.62
CA PRO A 138 -27.42 -16.66 19.71
C PRO A 138 -28.00 -15.41 20.38
N HIS A 139 -27.27 -14.83 21.33
CA HIS A 139 -27.53 -13.44 21.71
C HIS A 139 -26.70 -12.51 20.82
N VAL A 140 -27.02 -12.58 19.52
CA VAL A 140 -26.66 -11.52 18.58
C VAL A 140 -27.70 -10.43 18.79
N THR A 141 -27.35 -9.45 19.62
CA THR A 141 -28.01 -8.16 19.61
C THR A 141 -27.88 -7.59 18.19
N ARG A 142 -28.96 -7.71 17.41
CA ARG A 142 -29.31 -6.74 16.39
C ARG A 142 -29.29 -5.38 17.08
N ASP A 143 -28.24 -4.60 16.86
CA ASP A 143 -28.30 -3.20 16.42
C ASP A 143 -26.98 -2.49 16.73
N VAL A 144 -26.21 -2.19 15.68
CA VAL A 144 -25.48 -0.93 15.54
C VAL A 144 -25.37 -0.73 14.05
N GLY A 145 -26.42 -0.15 13.47
CA GLY A 145 -26.36 0.45 12.15
C GLY A 145 -25.16 1.40 12.08
N THR A 146 -24.07 0.94 11.46
CA THR A 146 -23.05 1.83 10.92
C THR A 146 -23.66 2.50 9.70
N GLY A 147 -24.46 3.53 9.94
CA GLY A 147 -24.81 4.47 8.90
C GLY A 147 -23.52 5.01 8.30
N ARG A 148 -23.33 4.79 6.99
CA ARG A 148 -22.87 5.77 5.99
C ARG A 148 -22.56 5.09 4.65
N ASP A 149 -23.57 4.49 4.03
CA ASP A 149 -23.55 4.23 2.59
C ASP A 149 -24.37 5.32 1.90
N GLY A 150 -23.82 6.54 1.95
CA GLY A 150 -24.23 7.64 1.09
C GLY A 150 -23.61 7.47 -0.29
N THR A 151 -24.02 6.44 -1.04
CA THR A 151 -23.83 6.42 -2.49
C THR A 151 -25.01 7.15 -3.10
N GLY A 152 -24.95 8.48 -3.07
CA GLY A 152 -25.68 9.33 -4.00
C GLY A 152 -25.14 9.10 -5.40
N LEU A 153 -25.51 7.97 -6.00
CA LEU A 153 -25.50 7.77 -7.44
C LEU A 153 -26.92 8.10 -7.91
N ASP A 154 -27.25 9.38 -7.87
CA ASP A 154 -28.32 9.89 -8.72
C ASP A 154 -27.83 9.81 -10.17
N GLU A 155 -28.67 9.18 -10.97
CA GLU A 155 -28.51 8.94 -12.39
C GLU A 155 -28.41 10.26 -13.16
N HIS A 156 -27.19 10.73 -13.43
CA HIS A 156 -26.95 11.75 -14.45
C HIS A 156 -26.21 11.13 -15.65
N PRO A 157 -26.70 11.34 -16.89
CA PRO A 157 -26.04 10.85 -18.10
C PRO A 157 -24.69 11.57 -18.34
N PRO A 158 -23.79 10.98 -19.15
CA PRO A 158 -22.41 11.43 -19.24
C PRO A 158 -22.30 12.77 -19.99
N ALA A 159 -22.02 13.84 -19.24
CA ALA A 159 -21.61 15.12 -19.80
C ALA A 159 -20.08 15.17 -19.98
N HIS A 160 -19.56 14.44 -20.97
CA HIS A 160 -18.25 14.76 -21.53
C HIS A 160 -18.40 15.96 -22.48
N ALA A 161 -18.54 17.16 -21.93
CA ALA A 161 -18.30 18.41 -22.65
C ALA A 161 -18.10 19.54 -21.62
N HIS A 162 -16.92 20.15 -21.64
CA HIS A 162 -16.49 21.31 -20.85
C HIS A 162 -15.97 21.02 -19.43
N ALA A 163 -14.74 20.47 -19.34
CA ALA A 163 -13.83 20.86 -18.28
C ALA A 163 -13.54 22.36 -18.46
N ARG A 164 -14.34 23.22 -17.81
CA ARG A 164 -14.00 24.63 -17.65
C ARG A 164 -12.82 24.68 -16.68
N GLU A 165 -11.70 25.22 -17.14
CA GLU A 165 -10.61 25.67 -16.28
C GLU A 165 -11.22 26.52 -15.17
N HIS A 166 -11.12 26.07 -13.92
CA HIS A 166 -11.43 26.92 -12.78
C HIS A 166 -10.32 27.98 -12.69
N PRO A 167 -10.63 29.27 -12.90
CA PRO A 167 -9.63 30.30 -12.72
C PRO A 167 -9.43 30.51 -11.22
N GLY A 168 -8.19 30.33 -10.76
CA GLY A 168 -7.73 30.92 -9.51
C GLY A 168 -7.95 30.09 -8.26
N TRP A 169 -7.35 28.90 -8.18
CA TRP A 169 -6.79 28.52 -6.88
C TRP A 169 -5.59 29.46 -6.66
N PRO A 170 -5.61 30.37 -5.67
CA PRO A 170 -4.48 31.23 -5.41
C PRO A 170 -3.27 30.33 -5.11
N THR A 171 -2.20 30.52 -5.89
CA THR A 171 -0.94 29.83 -5.61
C THR A 171 -0.40 30.44 -4.32
N ALA A 172 -0.52 29.72 -3.20
CA ALA A 172 0.07 30.15 -1.95
C ALA A 172 1.59 30.20 -2.13
N VAL A 173 2.16 31.40 -2.19
CA VAL A 173 3.61 31.61 -2.23
C VAL A 173 4.11 31.52 -0.78
N PRO A 174 4.96 30.54 -0.43
CA PRO A 174 5.48 30.43 0.94
C PRO A 174 6.21 31.73 1.32
N GLY A 175 5.74 32.40 2.38
CA GLY A 175 6.36 33.60 2.93
C GLY A 175 5.58 34.91 2.74
N GLN A 176 4.45 34.93 2.04
CA GLN A 176 3.55 36.09 2.07
C GLN A 176 2.62 36.01 3.28
N ARG A 177 2.75 36.95 4.23
CA ARG A 177 1.75 37.20 5.26
C ARG A 177 0.52 37.77 4.54
N GLU A 178 -0.60 37.09 4.64
CA GLU A 178 -1.88 37.68 4.25
C GLU A 178 -2.12 38.87 5.18
N ASP A 179 -2.08 40.08 4.62
CA ASP A 179 -2.37 41.29 5.35
C ASP A 179 -3.82 41.21 5.85
N GLU A 180 -3.97 41.17 7.18
CA GLU A 180 -5.27 41.11 7.87
C GLU A 180 -6.13 42.31 7.46
N GLU A 181 -7.17 42.08 6.65
CA GLU A 181 -8.19 43.11 6.43
C GLU A 181 -8.94 43.35 7.75
N PRO A 182 -8.95 44.59 8.28
CA PRO A 182 -9.63 44.90 9.53
C PRO A 182 -11.14 44.79 9.32
N TRP A 183 -11.77 43.87 10.05
CA TRP A 183 -13.22 43.79 10.19
C TRP A 183 -13.74 45.16 10.65
N SER A 184 -14.41 45.85 9.73
CA SER A 184 -15.14 47.07 10.04
C SER A 184 -16.48 46.70 10.69
N ALA A 185 -16.74 47.33 11.83
CA ALA A 185 -17.85 47.09 12.75
C ALA A 185 -19.22 47.50 12.19
#